data_AF-A0A960QZA9-F1
#
_entry.id   AF-A0A960QZA9-F1
#
_cell.length_a   1.000
_cell.length_b   1.000
_cell.length_c   1.000
_cell.angle_alpha   90.00
_cell.angle_beta   90.00
_cell.angle_gamma   90.00
#
_symmetry.space_group_name_H-M   'P 1'
#
loop_
_entity.id
_entity.type
_entity.pdbx_description
1 polymer ?
#
loop_
_entity_poly.entity_id
_entity_poly.type
_entity_poly.pdbx_seq_one_letter_code
_entity_poly.pdbx_strand_id
1 'polypeptide(L)'
;FAIRPDGKGDVTNTHIVWQTSKQVPKESSVLVVDDLLYFNDDKGVTSCVNAETGELYWQERLAAGGYSASPLYADGKIYFQNELGVTTIIKPGKTFQKIGENDLAEHGLSSFGVTDGALFIRTDSKLYRIGG
;
A
#
# COMPACT_ATOMS: atom_id res chain seq x y z
N PHE A 1 -4.57 -10.41 6.78
CA PHE A 1 -4.77 -11.85 7.02
C PHE A 1 -3.43 -12.51 6.84
N ALA A 2 -3.08 -13.46 7.70
CA ALA A 2 -1.93 -14.34 7.50
C ALA A 2 -2.37 -15.79 7.67
N ILE A 3 -1.97 -16.64 6.73
CA ILE A 3 -2.28 -18.07 6.69
C ILE A 3 -0.96 -18.82 6.56
N ARG A 4 -0.73 -19.85 7.38
CA ARG A 4 0.46 -20.70 7.25
C ARG A 4 0.37 -21.53 5.96
N PRO A 5 1.43 -21.57 5.13
CA PRO A 5 1.38 -22.15 3.79
C PRO A 5 1.48 -23.68 3.75
N ASP A 6 1.71 -24.33 4.89
CA ASP A 6 1.93 -25.78 5.03
C ASP A 6 0.63 -26.61 5.17
N GLY A 7 -0.53 -25.95 5.16
CA GLY A 7 -1.83 -26.59 5.23
C GLY A 7 -2.23 -27.32 3.94
N LYS A 8 -3.11 -28.32 4.07
CA LYS A 8 -3.68 -29.10 2.96
C LYS A 8 -5.20 -29.18 3.09
N GLY A 9 -5.90 -29.11 1.95
CA GLY A 9 -7.37 -29.15 1.93
C GLY A 9 -7.99 -27.86 2.46
N ASP A 10 -9.08 -27.97 3.23
CA ASP A 10 -9.69 -26.82 3.91
C ASP A 10 -8.90 -26.46 5.17
N VAL A 11 -8.30 -25.27 5.14
CA VAL A 11 -7.43 -24.76 6.22
C VAL A 11 -8.07 -23.63 7.03
N THR A 12 -9.36 -23.35 6.80
CA THR A 12 -10.08 -22.20 7.37
C THR A 12 -9.96 -22.12 8.89
N ASN A 13 -10.08 -23.27 9.58
CA ASN A 13 -10.05 -23.31 11.04
C ASN A 13 -8.68 -23.68 11.63
N THR A 14 -7.68 -23.96 10.80
CA THR A 14 -6.44 -24.60 11.24
C THR A 14 -5.19 -23.76 10.98
N HIS A 15 -5.13 -22.98 9.89
CA HIS A 15 -3.90 -22.30 9.46
C HIS A 15 -3.99 -20.77 9.45
N ILE A 16 -5.14 -20.17 9.80
CA ILE A 16 -5.24 -18.72 10.01
C ILE A 16 -4.43 -18.36 11.25
N VAL A 17 -3.39 -17.54 11.08
CA VAL A 17 -2.61 -16.96 12.19
C VAL A 17 -3.33 -15.73 12.73
N TRP A 18 -3.74 -14.84 11.83
CA TRP A 18 -4.53 -13.68 12.17
C TRP A 18 -5.34 -13.20 10.96
N GLN A 19 -6.41 -12.47 11.24
CA GLN A 19 -7.28 -11.87 10.24
C GLN A 19 -7.83 -10.52 10.71
N THR A 20 -8.12 -9.64 9.76
CA THR A 20 -8.82 -8.38 10.02
C THR A 20 -9.81 -8.12 8.90
N SER A 21 -11.03 -7.71 9.25
CA SER A 21 -12.06 -7.27 8.29
C SER A 21 -12.21 -5.75 8.25
N LYS A 22 -11.42 -5.02 9.05
CA LYS A 22 -11.52 -3.58 9.21
C LYS A 22 -10.54 -2.88 8.28
N GLN A 23 -11.06 -1.92 7.51
CA GLN A 23 -10.28 -1.02 6.65
C GLN A 23 -9.26 -1.78 5.78
N VAL A 24 -9.75 -2.85 5.16
CA VAL A 24 -8.98 -3.67 4.22
C VAL A 24 -9.17 -3.16 2.80
N PRO A 25 -8.15 -3.27 1.93
CA PRO A 25 -8.28 -2.93 0.53
C PRO A 25 -9.27 -3.87 -0.16
N LYS A 26 -10.03 -3.34 -1.13
CA LYS A 26 -10.79 -4.18 -2.08
C LYS A 26 -10.01 -4.44 -3.36
N GLU A 27 -9.25 -3.43 -3.82
CA GLU A 27 -8.56 -3.47 -5.11
C GLU A 27 -7.04 -3.49 -4.97
N SER A 28 -6.48 -2.68 -4.06
CA SER A 28 -5.04 -2.58 -3.88
C SER A 28 -4.45 -3.82 -3.17
N SER A 29 -3.20 -4.10 -3.48
CA SER A 29 -2.43 -5.12 -2.77
C SER A 29 -1.98 -4.61 -1.39
N VAL A 30 -1.53 -5.52 -0.54
CA VAL A 30 -0.80 -5.20 0.69
C VAL A 30 0.71 -5.21 0.41
N LEU A 31 1.48 -4.46 1.19
CA LEU A 31 2.94 -4.35 1.05
C LEU A 31 3.62 -4.75 2.36
N VAL A 32 4.58 -5.67 2.31
CA VAL A 32 5.45 -5.99 3.44
C VAL A 32 6.80 -5.30 3.24
N VAL A 33 7.26 -4.60 4.28
CA VAL A 33 8.65 -4.11 4.40
C VAL A 33 9.15 -4.56 5.77
N ASP A 34 10.18 -5.40 5.78
CA ASP A 34 10.67 -6.08 6.99
C ASP A 34 9.56 -6.86 7.73
N ASP A 35 9.33 -6.57 9.02
CA ASP A 35 8.28 -7.16 9.86
C ASP A 35 6.94 -6.40 9.80
N LEU A 36 6.82 -5.40 8.92
CA LEU A 36 5.70 -4.48 8.87
C LEU A 36 4.87 -4.68 7.60
N LEU A 37 3.56 -4.83 7.80
CA LEU A 37 2.57 -4.92 6.73
C LEU A 37 1.81 -3.60 6.63
N TYR A 38 1.80 -3.04 5.42
CA TYR A 38 1.14 -1.80 5.05
C TYR A 38 -0.01 -2.08 4.09
N PHE A 39 -1.15 -1.47 4.35
CA PHE A 39 -2.31 -1.54 3.48
C PHE A 39 -3.20 -0.34 3.71
N ASN A 40 -3.97 0.04 2.70
CA ASN A 40 -4.98 1.09 2.81
C ASN A 40 -6.33 0.58 2.34
N ASP A 41 -7.41 1.08 2.94
CA ASP A 41 -8.73 0.90 2.37
C ASP A 41 -8.92 1.81 1.14
N ASP A 42 -9.97 1.54 0.37
CA ASP A 42 -10.32 2.30 -0.84
C ASP A 42 -10.68 3.77 -0.54
N LYS A 43 -10.75 4.18 0.73
CA LYS A 43 -11.02 5.55 1.18
C LYS A 43 -9.76 6.23 1.71
N GLY A 44 -8.59 5.61 1.60
CA GLY A 44 -7.30 6.17 2.00
C GLY A 44 -6.96 6.04 3.47
N VAL A 45 -7.69 5.22 4.26
CA VAL A 45 -7.23 4.86 5.60
C VAL A 45 -6.14 3.82 5.49
N THR A 46 -4.91 4.22 5.81
CA THR A 46 -3.72 3.38 5.74
C THR A 46 -3.35 2.89 7.13
N SER A 47 -3.05 1.60 7.24
CA SER A 47 -2.64 0.94 8.47
C SER A 47 -1.24 0.35 8.31
N CYS A 48 -0.48 0.37 9.39
CA CYS A 48 0.74 -0.41 9.58
C CYS A 48 0.52 -1.40 10.72
N VAL A 49 0.72 -2.67 10.42
CA VAL A 49 0.57 -3.75 11.40
C VAL A 49 1.83 -4.61 11.42
N ASN A 50 2.06 -5.31 12.53
CA ASN A 50 3.02 -6.41 12.55
C ASN A 50 2.56 -7.50 11.57
N ALA A 51 3.41 -7.90 10.63
CA ALA A 51 3.07 -8.87 9.59
C ALA A 51 2.80 -10.29 10.16
N GLU A 52 3.47 -10.66 11.26
CA GLU A 52 3.35 -11.97 11.89
C GLU A 52 2.15 -12.07 12.84
N THR A 53 1.88 -11.02 13.61
CA THR A 53 0.87 -11.05 14.68
C THR A 53 -0.43 -10.31 14.34
N GLY A 54 -0.38 -9.39 13.38
CA GLY A 54 -1.49 -8.48 13.06
C GLY A 54 -1.67 -7.32 14.06
N GLU A 55 -0.75 -7.14 15.01
CA GLU A 55 -0.76 -6.01 15.95
C GLU A 55 -0.75 -4.67 15.20
N LEU A 56 -1.71 -3.79 15.50
CA LEU A 56 -1.77 -2.46 14.91
C LEU A 56 -0.75 -1.51 15.54
N TYR A 57 0.14 -0.94 14.73
CA TYR A 57 1.07 0.10 15.18
C TYR A 57 0.51 1.50 14.98
N TRP A 58 -0.03 1.78 13.79
CA TRP A 58 -0.68 3.05 13.52
C TRP A 58 -1.71 2.92 12.41
N GLN A 59 -2.64 3.88 12.39
CA GLN A 59 -3.64 4.04 11.35
C GLN A 59 -3.83 5.52 11.06
N GLU A 60 -3.71 5.91 9.79
CA GLU A 60 -3.76 7.30 9.37
C GLU A 60 -4.56 7.46 8.08
N ARG A 61 -5.19 8.61 7.91
CA ARG A 61 -5.86 8.98 6.67
C ARG A 61 -4.91 9.73 5.76
N LEU A 62 -4.65 9.20 4.57
CA LEU A 62 -3.86 9.86 3.55
C LEU A 62 -4.72 10.88 2.76
N ALA A 63 -4.18 11.41 1.67
CA ALA A 63 -4.87 12.37 0.81
C ALA A 63 -6.27 11.86 0.40
N ALA A 64 -7.23 12.77 0.30
CA ALA A 64 -8.61 12.43 -0.09
C ALA A 64 -8.65 11.90 -1.52
N GLY A 65 -9.45 10.85 -1.76
CA GLY A 65 -9.60 10.19 -3.06
C GLY A 65 -9.91 8.72 -2.88
N GLY A 66 -10.31 8.06 -3.97
CA GLY A 66 -10.34 6.61 -4.05
C GLY A 66 -8.93 6.05 -4.14
N TYR A 67 -8.73 4.78 -3.79
CA TYR A 67 -7.43 4.12 -3.88
C TYR A 67 -7.56 2.72 -4.49
N SER A 68 -7.26 2.62 -5.78
CA SER A 68 -7.12 1.35 -6.50
C SER A 68 -5.66 0.88 -6.62
N ALA A 69 -4.71 1.82 -6.66
CA ALA A 69 -3.32 1.50 -6.89
C ALA A 69 -2.70 0.76 -5.69
N SER A 70 -1.89 -0.25 -5.97
CA SER A 70 -1.12 -0.95 -4.94
C SER A 70 0.03 -0.07 -4.44
N PRO A 71 0.33 -0.09 -3.13
CA PRO A 71 1.49 0.61 -2.60
C PRO A 71 2.80 0.01 -3.13
N LEU A 72 3.80 0.87 -3.27
CA LEU A 72 5.14 0.49 -3.72
C LEU A 72 6.18 0.83 -2.66
N TYR A 73 7.14 -0.07 -2.43
CA TYR A 73 8.39 0.24 -1.73
C TYR A 73 9.53 0.41 -2.72
N ALA A 74 10.16 1.58 -2.74
CA ALA A 74 11.34 1.86 -3.54
C ALA A 74 12.20 2.93 -2.86
N ASP A 75 13.53 2.82 -2.99
CA ASP A 75 14.48 3.83 -2.47
C ASP A 75 14.23 4.22 -1.00
N GLY A 76 13.93 3.23 -0.15
CA GLY A 76 13.68 3.42 1.29
C GLY A 76 12.37 4.14 1.63
N LYS A 77 11.45 4.28 0.67
CA LYS A 77 10.19 5.03 0.80
C LYS A 77 9.02 4.17 0.36
N ILE A 78 7.85 4.43 0.96
CA ILE A 78 6.59 3.81 0.55
C ILE A 78 5.72 4.87 -0.13
N TYR A 79 5.17 4.50 -1.29
CA TYR A 79 4.34 5.36 -2.14
C TYR A 79 2.91 4.84 -2.18
N PHE A 80 1.95 5.71 -1.89
CA PHE A 80 0.52 5.44 -2.02
C PHE A 80 -0.08 6.45 -3.00
N GLN A 81 -0.54 5.98 -4.16
CA GLN A 81 -1.22 6.81 -5.14
C GLN A 81 -2.73 6.63 -5.03
N ASN A 82 -3.45 7.75 -5.02
CA ASN A 82 -4.90 7.76 -5.09
C ASN A 82 -5.38 7.95 -6.54
N GLU A 83 -6.66 7.74 -6.76
CA GLU A 83 -7.31 7.83 -8.08
C GLU A 83 -7.27 9.25 -8.67
N LEU A 84 -7.06 10.27 -7.85
CA LEU A 84 -6.95 11.67 -8.30
C LEU A 84 -5.53 12.03 -8.79
N GLY A 85 -4.59 11.08 -8.74
CA GLY A 85 -3.20 11.32 -9.13
C GLY A 85 -2.31 11.85 -8.01
N VAL A 86 -2.83 11.94 -6.78
CA VAL A 86 -2.05 12.35 -5.61
C VAL A 86 -1.30 11.15 -5.05
N THR A 87 0.02 11.26 -4.98
CA THR A 87 0.91 10.28 -4.35
C THR A 87 1.39 10.79 -3.01
N THR A 88 1.00 10.12 -1.93
CA THR A 88 1.59 10.33 -0.59
C THR A 88 2.83 9.46 -0.42
N ILE A 89 3.91 10.03 0.10
CA ILE A 89 5.17 9.34 0.35
C ILE A 89 5.42 9.28 1.86
N ILE A 90 5.68 8.08 2.38
CA ILE A 90 5.98 7.86 3.80
C ILE A 90 7.30 7.11 3.98
N LYS A 91 7.89 7.18 5.17
CA LYS A 91 8.94 6.24 5.59
C LYS A 91 8.32 4.95 6.16
N PRO A 92 8.96 3.78 5.96
CA PRO A 92 8.63 2.59 6.74
C PRO A 92 8.95 2.82 8.23
N GLY A 93 8.19 2.17 9.11
CA GLY A 93 8.33 2.26 10.55
C GLY A 93 7.04 2.03 11.34
N LYS A 94 7.22 1.79 12.66
CA LYS A 94 6.16 1.63 13.66
C LYS A 94 5.52 2.96 14.10
N THR A 95 6.01 4.07 13.55
CA THR A 95 5.41 5.40 13.71
C THR A 95 5.17 5.98 12.33
N PHE A 96 4.02 6.61 12.14
CA PHE A 96 3.70 7.25 10.87
C PHE A 96 4.63 8.45 10.61
N GLN A 97 5.22 8.50 9.42
CA GLN A 97 6.02 9.64 8.97
C GLN A 97 5.80 9.91 7.48
N LYS A 98 4.93 10.88 7.17
CA LYS A 98 4.82 11.46 5.83
C LYS A 98 6.06 12.31 5.52
N ILE A 99 6.65 12.10 4.36
CA ILE A 99 7.85 12.81 3.89
C ILE A 99 7.64 13.59 2.60
N GLY A 100 6.51 13.40 1.93
CA GLY A 100 6.20 14.15 0.72
C GLY A 100 4.81 13.85 0.18
N GLU A 101 4.41 14.67 -0.77
CA GLU A 101 3.21 14.51 -1.57
C GLU A 101 3.48 15.08 -2.96
N ASN A 102 3.01 14.40 -4.00
CA ASN A 102 3.06 14.87 -5.37
C ASN A 102 1.67 14.74 -5.98
N ASP A 103 1.27 15.72 -6.79
CA ASP A 103 -0.01 15.71 -7.49
C ASP A 103 0.24 15.77 -9.00
N LEU A 104 -0.21 14.74 -9.72
CA LEU A 104 -0.15 14.68 -11.17
C LEU A 104 -1.30 15.45 -11.85
N ALA A 105 -2.28 15.92 -11.06
CA ALA A 105 -3.50 16.59 -11.49
C ALA A 105 -4.25 15.82 -12.59
N GLU A 106 -4.20 14.49 -12.51
CA GLU A 106 -4.76 13.61 -13.52
C GLU A 106 -5.19 12.28 -12.88
N HIS A 107 -6.38 11.83 -13.28
CA HIS A 107 -6.94 10.59 -12.78
C HIS A 107 -6.13 9.37 -13.24
N GLY A 108 -6.06 8.34 -12.39
CA GLY A 108 -5.45 7.06 -12.74
C GLY A 108 -5.59 6.01 -11.65
N LEU A 109 -5.76 4.75 -12.07
CA LEU A 109 -5.94 3.61 -11.17
C LEU A 109 -4.70 2.71 -11.06
N SER A 110 -3.69 2.97 -11.89
CA SER A 110 -2.58 2.05 -12.11
C SER A 110 -1.59 2.06 -10.95
N SER A 111 -1.07 0.88 -10.62
CA SER A 111 0.10 0.76 -9.72
C SER A 111 1.37 1.24 -10.42
N PHE A 112 2.38 1.62 -9.63
CA PHE A 112 3.68 2.06 -10.14
C PHE A 112 4.44 0.93 -10.87
N GLY A 113 5.11 1.27 -11.97
CA GLY A 113 6.21 0.47 -12.53
C GLY A 113 7.56 1.01 -12.04
N VAL A 114 8.55 0.14 -11.82
CA VAL A 114 9.89 0.55 -11.39
C VAL A 114 10.94 -0.10 -12.28
N THR A 115 11.74 0.73 -12.96
CA THR A 115 12.91 0.29 -13.75
C THR A 115 13.84 1.48 -14.00
N ASP A 116 15.11 1.22 -14.29
CA ASP A 116 16.07 2.24 -14.76
C ASP A 116 16.14 3.50 -13.88
N GLY A 117 16.15 3.28 -12.56
CA GLY A 117 16.22 4.35 -11.55
C GLY A 117 15.01 5.28 -11.51
N ALA A 118 13.87 4.87 -12.09
CA ALA A 118 12.68 5.70 -12.19
C ALA A 118 11.39 4.95 -11.84
N LEU A 119 10.42 5.73 -11.37
CA LEU A 119 9.03 5.35 -11.25
C LEU A 119 8.30 5.67 -12.54
N PHE A 120 7.47 4.74 -12.99
CA PHE A 120 6.58 4.91 -14.13
C PHE A 120 5.14 4.88 -13.65
N ILE A 121 4.38 5.91 -14.00
CA ILE A 121 3.00 6.09 -13.55
C ILE A 121 2.11 6.29 -14.77
N ARG A 122 1.15 5.38 -14.96
CA ARG A 122 0.12 5.53 -15.99
C ARG A 122 -1.09 6.23 -15.40
N THR A 123 -1.50 7.31 -16.03
CA THR A 123 -2.78 7.98 -15.83
C THR A 123 -3.73 7.65 -16.98
N ASP A 124 -4.93 8.21 -16.97
CA ASP A 124 -5.91 7.97 -18.05
C ASP A 124 -5.37 8.32 -19.43
N SER A 125 -4.56 9.39 -19.54
CA SER A 125 -4.09 9.90 -20.83
C SER A 125 -2.57 9.90 -21.01
N LYS A 126 -1.78 9.70 -19.96
CA LYS A 126 -0.31 9.83 -20.01
C LYS A 126 0.43 8.68 -19.33
N LEU A 127 1.71 8.57 -19.66
CA LEU A 127 2.70 7.77 -18.93
C LEU A 127 3.81 8.70 -18.46
N TYR A 128 3.95 8.87 -17.15
CA TYR A 128 5.00 9.66 -16.52
C TYR A 128 6.21 8.78 -16.20
N ARG A 129 7.42 9.31 -16.40
CA ARG A 129 8.67 8.76 -15.84
C ARG A 129 9.22 9.78 -14.83
N ILE A 130 9.35 9.37 -13.57
CA ILE A 130 9.87 10.18 -12.47
C ILE A 130 11.17 9.53 -11.99
N GLY A 131 12.30 10.19 -12.23
CA GLY A 131 13.63 9.73 -11.81
C GLY A 131 14.62 10.90 -11.78
N GLY A 132 15.68 10.73 -11.00
CA GLY A 132 16.81 11.67 -10.96
C GLY A 132 17.82 11.45 -12.08
#